data_AF-A0A7Y2LY73-F1
#
_entry.id   AF-A0A7Y2LY73-F1
#
_cell.length_a   1.000
_cell.length_b   1.000
_cell.length_c   1.000
_cell.angle_alpha   90.00
_cell.angle_beta   90.00
_cell.angle_gamma   90.00
#
_symmetry.space_group_name_H-M   'P 1'
#
loop_
_entity.id
_entity.type
_entity.pdbx_description
1 polymer ?
#
loop_
_entity_poly.entity_id
_entity_poly.type
_entity_poly.pdbx_seq_one_letter_code
_entity_poly.pdbx_strand_id
1 'polypeptide(L)' 'MIGNLTGMHLLVLVAVLLLLFGATKLPALARSIGQSMRILRTETRSLSADESGADDKPRASAADPSAAAESTVGPTPRN' A
#
# COMPACT_ATOMS: atom_id res chain seq x y z
N MET A 1 -5.11 -14.26 -27.92
CA MET A 1 -4.54 -13.10 -28.66
C MET A 1 -4.33 -11.91 -27.71
N ILE A 2 -3.60 -12.08 -26.60
CA ILE A 2 -3.42 -11.08 -25.52
C ILE A 2 -1.94 -10.68 -25.37
N GLY A 3 -1.11 -10.99 -26.38
CA GLY A 3 0.35 -10.90 -26.29
C GLY A 3 0.96 -9.50 -26.42
N ASN A 4 0.16 -8.47 -26.73
CA ASN A 4 0.64 -7.11 -27.03
C ASN A 4 0.27 -6.05 -25.97
N LEU A 5 -0.37 -6.43 -24.86
CA LEU A 5 -0.76 -5.49 -23.78
C LEU A 5 0.34 -5.27 -22.72
N THR A 6 1.53 -5.83 -22.92
CA THR A 6 2.36 -6.32 -21.82
C THR A 6 3.32 -5.32 -21.17
N GLY A 7 3.42 -4.07 -21.63
CA GLY A 7 4.28 -3.12 -20.92
C GLY A 7 4.05 -1.67 -21.29
N MET A 8 4.16 -1.33 -22.58
CA MET A 8 4.02 0.06 -23.02
C MET A 8 2.60 0.59 -22.81
N HIS A 9 1.57 -0.21 -23.08
CA HIS A 9 0.17 0.18 -22.85
C HIS A 9 -0.10 0.48 -21.37
N LEU A 10 0.41 -0.35 -20.45
CA LEU A 10 0.25 -0.15 -19.01
C LEU A 10 0.98 1.12 -18.55
N LEU A 11 2.18 1.37 -19.07
CA LEU A 11 2.94 2.58 -18.77
C LEU A 11 2.23 3.85 -19.28
N VAL A 12 1.67 3.81 -20.49
CA VAL A 12 0.85 4.92 -21.03
C VAL A 12 -0.41 5.15 -20.19
N LEU A 13 -1.09 4.08 -19.77
CA LEU A 13 -2.29 4.19 -18.93
C LEU A 13 -1.98 4.83 -17.57
N VAL A 14 -0.89 4.40 -16.94
CA VAL A 14 -0.39 5.00 -15.70
C VAL A 14 0.01 6.45 -15.94
N ALA A 15 0.69 6.78 -17.04
CA ALA A 15 1.06 8.16 -17.36
C ALA A 15 -0.18 9.07 -17.50
N VAL A 16 -1.24 8.61 -18.17
CA VAL A 16 -2.51 9.35 -18.28
C VAL A 16 -3.17 9.52 -16.91
N LEU A 17 -3.23 8.46 -16.09
CA LEU A 17 -3.77 8.55 -14.73
C LEU A 17 -2.94 9.49 -13.84
N LEU A 18 -1.62 9.50 -13.97
CA LEU A 18 -0.74 10.41 -13.24
C LEU A 18 -0.94 11.87 -13.68
N LEU A 19 -1.24 12.11 -14.95
CA LEU A 19 -1.56 13.46 -15.45
C LEU A 19 -2.88 13.98 -14.87
N LEU A 20 -3.90 13.11 -14.75
CA LEU A 20 -5.23 13.48 -14.24
C LEU A 20 -5.28 13.56 -12.71
N PHE A 21 -4.72 12.56 -12.02
CA PHE A 21 -4.80 12.43 -10.57
C PHE A 21 -3.55 12.99 -9.85
N GLY A 22 -2.42 13.14 -10.53
CA GLY A 22 -1.15 13.55 -9.94
C GLY A 22 -0.32 12.38 -9.39
N ALA A 23 1.01 12.59 -9.33
CA ALA A 23 1.97 11.56 -8.94
C ALA A 23 1.83 11.04 -7.49
N THR A 24 1.23 11.82 -6.61
CA THR A 24 1.08 11.49 -5.19
C THR A 24 -0.24 10.80 -4.86
N LYS A 25 -1.26 10.92 -5.71
CA LYS A 25 -2.62 10.43 -5.41
C LYS A 25 -2.83 8.97 -5.77
N LEU A 26 -2.31 8.49 -6.91
CA LEU A 26 -2.34 7.06 -7.25
C LEU A 26 -1.69 6.16 -6.17
N PRO A 27 -0.46 6.45 -5.68
CA PRO A 27 0.15 5.61 -4.65
C PRO A 27 -0.54 5.75 -3.29
N ALA A 28 -1.13 6.91 -2.98
CA ALA A 28 -1.90 7.08 -1.74
C ALA A 28 -3.19 6.23 -1.76
N LEU A 29 -3.93 6.24 -2.87
CA LEU A 29 -5.14 5.42 -3.05
C LEU A 29 -4.81 3.92 -3.05
N ALA A 30 -3.72 3.51 -3.71
CA ALA A 30 -3.28 2.12 -3.68
C ALA A 30 -2.92 1.66 -2.25
N ARG A 31 -2.27 2.53 -1.45
CA ARG A 31 -1.96 2.21 -0.04
C ARG A 31 -3.23 2.05 0.80
N SER A 32 -4.21 2.94 0.67
CA SER A 32 -5.46 2.85 1.46
C SER A 32 -6.28 1.61 1.10
N ILE A 33 -6.40 1.31 -0.20
CA ILE A 33 -7.10 0.10 -0.69
C ILE A 33 -6.35 -1.16 -0.23
N GLY A 34 -5.01 -1.16 -0.31
CA GLY A 34 -4.17 -2.27 0.13
C GLY A 34 -4.31 -2.56 1.63
N GLN A 35 -4.44 -1.53 2.46
CA GLN A 35 -4.69 -1.68 3.91
C GLN A 35 -6.06 -2.34 4.17
N SER A 36 -7.13 -1.89 3.52
CA SER A 36 -8.46 -2.50 3.66
C SER A 36 -8.47 -3.96 3.17
N MET A 37 -7.84 -4.26 2.04
CA MET A 37 -7.73 -5.61 1.51
C MET A 37 -6.89 -6.53 2.40
N ARG A 38 -5.84 -6.00 3.05
CA ARG A 38 -5.00 -6.78 3.98
C ARG A 38 -5.79 -7.21 5.20
N ILE A 39 -6.57 -6.30 5.80
CA ILE A 39 -7.44 -6.60 6.93
C ILE A 39 -8.44 -7.68 6.54
N LEU A 40 -9.16 -7.48 5.43
CA LEU A 40 -10.12 -8.47 4.93
C LEU A 40 -9.45 -9.83 4.68
N ARG A 41 -8.28 -9.85 4.04
CA ARG A 41 -7.54 -11.10 3.77
C ARG A 41 -7.07 -11.78 5.05
N THR A 42 -6.66 -11.04 6.06
CA THR A 42 -6.29 -11.59 7.37
C THR A 42 -7.50 -12.23 8.05
N GLU A 43 -8.62 -11.53 8.16
CA GLU A 43 -9.86 -12.08 8.75
C GLU A 43 -10.36 -13.30 7.98
N THR A 44 -10.36 -13.24 6.64
CA THR A 44 -10.79 -14.35 5.78
C THR A 44 -9.82 -15.54 5.85
N ARG A 45 -8.50 -15.29 5.97
CA ARG A 45 -7.50 -16.35 6.16
C ARG A 45 -7.71 -17.06 7.49
N SER A 46 -8.10 -16.37 8.56
CA SER A 46 -8.43 -17.00 9.85
C SER A 46 -9.58 -18.01 9.71
N LEU A 47 -10.59 -17.67 8.91
CA LEU A 47 -11.73 -18.55 8.61
C LEU A 47 -11.34 -19.75 7.73
N SER A 48 -10.41 -19.58 6.80
CA SER A 48 -9.93 -20.66 5.91
C SER A 48 -8.77 -21.47 6.49
N ALA A 49 -8.03 -20.94 7.47
CA ALA A 49 -6.87 -21.59 8.08
C ALA A 49 -7.25 -22.65 9.12
N ASP A 50 -8.51 -22.67 9.59
CA ASP A 50 -9.04 -23.72 10.47
C ASP A 50 -9.11 -25.10 9.76
N GLU A 51 -9.09 -25.13 8.42
CA GLU A 51 -9.17 -26.35 7.59
C GLU A 51 -7.84 -26.72 6.87
N SER A 52 -6.78 -25.91 6.94
CA SER A 52 -5.48 -26.27 6.35
C SER A 52 -4.33 -25.51 7.00
N GLY A 53 -3.51 -26.25 7.75
CA GLY A 53 -2.29 -25.76 8.35
C GLY A 53 -1.24 -25.35 7.32
N ALA A 54 -0.44 -24.36 7.75
CA ALA A 54 0.84 -23.90 7.21
C ALA A 54 0.84 -22.77 6.16
N ASP A 55 1.71 -21.80 6.50
CA ASP A 55 2.41 -20.82 5.68
C ASP A 55 1.60 -19.80 4.86
N ASP A 56 1.56 -18.56 5.34
CA ASP A 56 2.22 -17.47 4.61
C ASP A 56 2.40 -16.28 5.57
N LYS A 57 3.65 -15.96 5.92
CA LYS A 57 3.99 -14.77 6.71
C LYS A 57 4.38 -13.66 5.74
N PRO A 58 3.56 -12.59 5.54
CA PRO A 58 4.00 -11.48 4.71
C PRO A 58 5.00 -10.63 5.50
N ARG A 59 6.30 -10.93 5.32
CA ARG A 59 7.41 -10.03 5.66
C ARG A 59 7.47 -8.91 4.62
N ALA A 60 6.93 -7.75 4.98
CA ALA A 60 7.25 -6.42 4.44
C ALA A 60 6.46 -5.44 5.33
N SER A 61 7.02 -4.84 6.38
CA SER A 61 8.03 -3.78 6.34
C SER A 61 8.20 -3.15 4.97
N ALA A 62 7.29 -2.24 4.62
CA ALA A 62 7.50 -1.28 3.55
C ALA A 62 7.02 0.07 4.05
N ALA A 63 7.95 0.79 4.66
CA ALA A 63 8.04 2.23 4.81
C ALA A 63 6.73 2.95 5.15
N ASP A 64 6.61 3.29 6.42
CA ASP A 64 5.94 4.51 6.85
C ASP A 64 6.87 5.69 6.52
N PRO A 65 6.66 6.49 5.46
CA PRO A 65 7.41 7.74 5.30
C PRO A 65 6.90 8.83 6.26
N SER A 66 5.94 8.53 7.14
CA SER A 66 5.34 9.50 8.06
C SER A 66 5.90 9.39 9.48
N ALA A 67 7.23 9.34 9.63
CA ALA A 67 7.88 9.48 10.93
C ALA A 67 9.06 10.47 10.93
N ALA A 68 9.27 11.21 9.84
CA ALA A 68 10.43 12.10 9.68
C ALA A 68 10.11 13.61 9.71
N ALA A 69 8.87 14.02 10.05
CA ALA A 69 8.47 15.44 9.96
C ALA A 69 7.92 16.07 11.26
N GLU A 70 7.94 15.39 12.41
CA GLU A 70 7.41 15.94 13.67
C GLU A 70 8.34 15.65 14.86
N SER A 71 9.55 16.19 14.82
CA SER A 71 10.44 16.26 15.99
C SER A 71 11.35 17.49 15.89
N THR A 72 10.76 18.68 15.69
CA THR A 72 11.48 19.97 15.84
C THR A 72 10.56 21.10 16.34
N VAL A 73 9.84 20.92 17.45
CA VAL A 73 9.38 22.02 18.35
C VAL A 73 9.23 21.38 19.74
N GLY A 74 10.27 21.25 20.57
CA GLY A 74 10.86 22.32 21.38
C GLY A 74 10.54 22.02 22.87
N PRO A 75 11.49 21.59 23.71
CA PRO A 75 11.21 21.30 25.12
C PRO A 75 11.05 22.63 25.84
N THR A 76 9.94 22.83 26.56
CA THR A 76 9.88 23.86 27.59
C THR A 76 9.31 23.22 28.85
N PRO A 77 10.16 22.88 29.84
CA PRO A 77 9.70 22.47 31.15
C PRO A 77 9.25 23.73 31.90
N ARG A 78 8.07 23.72 32.50
CA ARG A 78 7.65 24.79 33.43
C ARG A 78 7.41 24.16 34.80
N ASN A 79 8.26 24.57 35.74
CA ASN A 79 8.17 24.33 37.19
C ASN A 79 6.85 24.90 37.73
#